data_AF-A0A952DLE4-F1
#
_entry.id   AF-A0A952DLE4-F1
#
_cell.length_a   1.000
_cell.length_b   1.000
_cell.length_c   1.000
_cell.angle_alpha   90.00
_cell.angle_beta   90.00
_cell.angle_gamma   90.00
#
_symmetry.space_group_name_H-M   'P 1'
#
loop_
_entity.id
_entity.type
_entity.pdbx_description
1 polymer ?
#
loop_
_entity_poly.entity_id
_entity_poly.type
_entity_poly.pdbx_seq_one_letter_code
_entity_poly.pdbx_strand_id
1 'polypeptide(L)'
;MKSTPLHPTQVALTGLLFALPFILANFVVALQLQPLYTWLGSVETLQRTPVLPLLLLLLFPVGAFVAARPLLEKDSKGKRQFYILNAALATTLIVLFVVMFSALGEEIYRCEVLHIPNCD
;
A
#
# COMPACT_ATOMS: atom_id res chain seq x y z
N MET A 1 27.42 17.30 -1.46
CA MET A 1 26.10 17.66 -2.04
C MET A 1 25.19 18.09 -0.90
N LYS A 2 24.75 19.35 -0.86
CA LYS A 2 23.75 19.81 0.12
C LYS A 2 22.39 19.28 -0.35
N SER A 3 21.86 18.24 0.29
CA SER A 3 20.46 17.87 0.13
C SER A 3 19.62 19.00 0.72
N THR A 4 18.87 19.69 -0.14
CA THR A 4 17.79 20.57 0.31
C THR A 4 16.83 19.72 1.14
N PRO A 5 16.55 20.07 2.41
CA PRO A 5 15.62 19.29 3.23
C PRO A 5 14.25 19.35 2.57
N LEU A 6 13.78 18.22 2.04
CA LEU A 6 12.44 18.12 1.47
C LEU A 6 11.44 18.47 2.57
N HIS A 7 10.45 19.31 2.25
CA HIS A 7 9.46 19.69 3.27
C HIS A 7 8.75 18.43 3.81
N PRO A 8 8.62 18.28 5.13
CA PRO A 8 8.10 17.06 5.76
C PRO A 8 6.69 16.71 5.28
N THR A 9 5.89 17.72 4.96
CA THR A 9 4.55 17.60 4.35
C THR A 9 4.59 17.00 2.95
N GLN A 10 5.57 17.36 2.12
CA GLN A 10 5.74 16.79 0.78
C GLN A 10 6.11 15.32 0.84
N VAL A 11 6.95 14.93 1.82
CA VAL A 11 7.32 13.52 2.05
C VAL A 11 6.12 12.69 2.54
N ALA A 12 5.30 13.25 3.43
CA ALA A 12 4.06 12.61 3.86
C ALA A 12 3.07 12.43 2.69
N LEU A 13 2.94 13.45 1.84
CA LEU A 13 2.05 13.45 0.68
C LEU A 13 2.51 12.43 -0.38
N THR A 14 3.82 12.32 -0.59
CA THR A 14 4.39 11.26 -1.44
C THR A 14 4.18 9.87 -0.85
N GLY A 15 4.34 9.69 0.46
CA GLY A 15 3.97 8.43 1.13
C GLY A 15 2.49 8.06 0.93
N LEU A 16 1.58 9.03 1.01
CA LEU A 16 0.15 8.84 0.76
C LEU A 16 -0.15 8.48 -0.71
N LEU A 17 0.60 9.06 -1.67
CA LEU A 17 0.47 8.71 -3.09
C LEU A 17 0.73 7.24 -3.36
N PHE A 18 1.53 6.54 -2.55
CA PHE A 18 1.75 5.10 -2.69
C PHE A 18 0.54 4.25 -2.27
N ALA A 19 -0.35 4.76 -1.41
CA ALA A 19 -1.58 4.06 -1.04
C ALA A 19 -2.70 4.25 -2.09
N LEU A 20 -2.63 5.32 -2.87
CA LEU A 20 -3.67 5.71 -3.83
C LEU A 20 -4.00 4.63 -4.88
N PRO A 21 -3.01 3.98 -5.53
CA PRO A 21 -3.27 2.91 -6.49
C PRO A 21 -4.10 1.76 -5.90
N PHE A 22 -3.81 1.37 -4.66
CA PHE A 22 -4.55 0.31 -3.98
C PHE A 22 -5.97 0.74 -3.62
N ILE A 23 -6.14 1.96 -3.10
CA ILE A 23 -7.47 2.50 -2.77
C ILE A 23 -8.32 2.59 -4.04
N LEU A 24 -7.75 3.10 -5.14
CA LEU A 24 -8.44 3.21 -6.43
C LEU A 24 -8.82 1.82 -6.98
N ALA A 25 -7.91 0.86 -6.93
CA ALA A 25 -8.20 -0.51 -7.37
C ALA A 25 -9.35 -1.13 -6.56
N ASN A 26 -9.32 -1.00 -5.22
CA ASN A 26 -10.39 -1.48 -4.35
C ASN A 26 -11.72 -0.75 -4.62
N PHE A 27 -11.68 0.55 -4.89
CA PHE A 27 -12.87 1.35 -5.18
C PHE A 27 -13.52 0.94 -6.51
N VAL A 28 -12.71 0.66 -7.55
CA VAL A 28 -13.18 0.14 -8.84
C VAL A 28 -13.86 -1.22 -8.69
N VAL A 29 -13.27 -2.11 -7.87
CA VAL A 29 -13.85 -3.42 -7.55
C VAL A 29 -15.16 -3.27 -6.77
N ALA A 30 -15.18 -2.43 -5.73
CA ALA A 30 -16.34 -2.24 -4.87
C ALA A 30 -17.56 -1.64 -5.60
N LEU A 31 -17.32 -0.68 -6.52
CA LEU A 31 -18.38 -0.06 -7.30
C LEU A 31 -18.74 -0.83 -8.58
N GLN A 32 -18.08 -1.97 -8.85
CA GLN A 32 -18.26 -2.74 -10.07
C GLN A 32 -18.28 -1.84 -11.33
N LEU A 33 -17.36 -0.88 -11.42
CA LEU A 33 -17.35 0.11 -12.51
C LEU A 33 -17.10 -0.63 -13.84
N GLN A 34 -18.18 -0.92 -14.57
CA GLN A 34 -18.25 -1.86 -15.69
C GLN A 34 -17.31 -1.59 -16.89
N PRO A 35 -16.81 -0.38 -17.20
CA PRO A 35 -15.79 -0.26 -18.26
C PRO A 35 -14.37 -0.62 -17.80
N LEU A 36 -14.05 -0.45 -16.51
CA LEU A 36 -12.74 -0.81 -15.94
C LEU A 36 -12.71 -2.27 -15.50
N TYR A 37 -13.80 -2.76 -14.93
CA TYR A 37 -13.93 -4.15 -14.48
C TYR A 37 -13.85 -5.15 -15.64
N THR A 38 -14.44 -4.83 -16.80
CA THR A 38 -14.33 -5.66 -18.01
C THR A 38 -12.96 -5.57 -18.67
N TRP A 39 -12.29 -4.41 -18.62
CA TRP A 39 -10.93 -4.27 -19.12
C TRP A 39 -9.92 -5.05 -18.25
N LEU A 40 -10.03 -4.95 -16.92
CA LEU A 40 -9.26 -5.78 -15.97
C LEU A 40 -9.61 -7.27 -16.06
N GLY A 41 -10.88 -7.62 -16.30
CA GLY A 41 -11.36 -9.00 -16.45
C GLY A 41 -10.98 -9.67 -17.78
N SER A 42 -10.77 -8.89 -18.85
CA SER A 42 -10.25 -9.41 -20.13
C SER A 42 -8.82 -9.94 -20.03
N VAL A 43 -8.10 -9.54 -18.98
CA VAL A 43 -6.86 -10.16 -18.54
C VAL A 43 -7.25 -11.29 -17.59
N GLU A 44 -7.81 -12.39 -18.12
CA GLU A 44 -8.30 -13.56 -17.34
C GLU A 44 -7.24 -14.12 -16.36
N THR A 45 -5.97 -13.78 -16.55
CA THR A 45 -4.87 -14.13 -15.65
C THR A 45 -4.83 -13.28 -14.37
N LEU A 46 -5.34 -12.05 -14.37
CA LEU A 46 -5.21 -11.09 -13.26
C LEU A 46 -6.26 -11.28 -12.15
N GLN A 47 -7.43 -11.84 -12.48
CA GLN A 47 -8.46 -12.20 -11.50
C GLN A 47 -8.17 -13.52 -10.78
N ARG A 48 -7.52 -14.48 -11.46
CA ARG A 48 -7.16 -15.77 -10.88
C ARG A 48 -5.83 -15.78 -10.14
N THR A 49 -4.93 -14.84 -10.43
CA THR A 49 -3.65 -14.79 -9.74
C THR A 49 -3.63 -13.68 -8.71
N PRO A 50 -3.28 -13.97 -7.43
CA PRO A 50 -3.20 -12.96 -6.38
C PRO A 50 -2.03 -11.96 -6.58
N VAL A 51 -1.41 -11.94 -7.75
CA VAL A 51 -0.17 -11.19 -8.04
C VAL A 51 -0.42 -9.69 -8.07
N LEU A 52 -1.48 -9.21 -8.74
CA LEU A 52 -1.80 -7.79 -8.78
C LEU A 52 -2.13 -7.22 -7.39
N PRO A 53 -3.05 -7.81 -6.60
CA PRO A 53 -3.34 -7.29 -5.26
C PRO A 53 -2.11 -7.37 -4.36
N LEU A 54 -1.28 -8.41 -4.47
CA LEU A 54 -0.02 -8.51 -3.73
C LEU A 54 0.98 -7.39 -4.10
N LEU A 55 1.16 -7.11 -5.39
CA LEU A 55 2.02 -6.02 -5.86
C LEU A 55 1.53 -4.66 -5.38
N LEU A 56 0.20 -4.42 -5.43
CA LEU A 56 -0.38 -3.19 -4.94
C LEU A 56 -0.23 -3.08 -3.42
N LEU A 57 -0.31 -4.21 -2.70
CA LEU A 57 -0.12 -4.24 -1.26
C LEU A 57 1.33 -3.93 -0.84
N LEU A 58 2.31 -4.36 -1.63
CA LEU A 58 3.72 -4.05 -1.41
C LEU A 58 4.05 -2.55 -1.52
N LEU A 59 3.17 -1.74 -2.12
CA LEU A 59 3.35 -0.28 -2.14
C LEU A 59 3.15 0.36 -0.75
N PHE A 60 2.41 -0.27 0.16
CA PHE A 60 2.21 0.24 1.52
C PHE A 60 3.50 0.31 2.35
N PRO A 61 4.31 -0.76 2.48
CA PRO A 61 5.58 -0.68 3.20
C PRO A 61 6.57 0.28 2.52
N VAL A 62 6.52 0.41 1.18
CA VAL A 62 7.32 1.41 0.45
C VAL A 62 6.88 2.83 0.82
N GLY A 63 5.56 3.10 0.82
CA GLY A 63 4.99 4.39 1.23
C GLY A 63 5.28 4.72 2.69
N ALA A 64 5.21 3.73 3.58
CA ALA A 64 5.56 3.87 4.99
C ALA A 64 7.04 4.22 5.17
N PHE A 65 7.93 3.56 4.42
CA PHE A 65 9.35 3.86 4.43
C PHE A 65 9.63 5.29 3.95
N VAL A 66 9.00 5.72 2.86
CA VAL A 66 9.11 7.10 2.36
C VAL A 66 8.62 8.10 3.42
N ALA A 67 7.43 7.88 3.99
CA ALA A 67 6.87 8.74 5.04
C ALA A 67 7.76 8.80 6.30
N ALA A 68 8.43 7.70 6.65
CA ALA A 68 9.32 7.61 7.81
C ALA A 68 10.70 8.25 7.59
N ARG A 69 11.13 8.52 6.35
CA ARG A 69 12.45 9.13 6.06
C ARG A 69 12.78 10.37 6.91
N PRO A 70 11.91 11.38 7.04
CA PRO A 70 12.20 12.56 7.85
C PRO A 70 12.30 12.30 9.35
N LEU A 71 11.83 11.16 9.86
CA LEU A 71 12.10 10.73 11.24
C LEU A 71 13.51 10.13 11.42
N LEU A 72 14.06 9.57 10.34
CA LEU A 72 15.38 8.97 10.32
C LEU A 72 16.48 10.01 10.05
N GLU A 73 16.15 11.06 9.28
CA GLU A 73 17.06 12.18 9.01
C GLU A 73 17.31 13.03 10.26
N LYS A 74 18.59 13.36 10.46
CA LYS A 74 19.05 14.20 11.56
C LYS A 74 19.15 15.63 11.03
N ASP A 75 18.54 16.58 11.75
CA ASP A 75 18.62 17.99 11.39
C ASP A 75 20.08 18.48 11.41
N SER A 76 20.38 19.58 10.72
CA SER A 76 21.68 20.28 10.71
C SER A 76 22.21 20.57 12.13
N LYS A 77 21.30 20.68 13.10
CA LYS A 77 21.60 20.87 14.54
C LYS A 77 21.80 19.56 15.32
N GLY A 78 21.83 18.40 14.66
CA GLY A 78 21.97 17.09 15.29
C GLY A 78 20.73 16.60 16.07
N LYS A 79 19.62 17.34 16.04
CA LYS A 79 18.36 16.95 16.69
C LYS A 79 17.48 16.19 15.70
N ARG A 80 16.86 15.09 16.14
CA ARG A 80 15.79 14.43 15.38
C ARG A 80 14.51 15.24 15.55
N GLN A 81 13.95 15.74 14.46
CA GLN A 81 12.64 16.38 14.49
C GLN A 81 11.57 15.30 14.32
N PHE A 82 10.82 15.02 15.38
CA PHE A 82 9.73 14.07 15.35
C PHE A 82 8.50 14.73 14.71
N TYR A 83 8.27 14.44 13.44
CA TYR A 83 7.05 14.83 12.75
C TYR A 83 5.94 13.82 13.06
N ILE A 84 5.05 14.18 14.01
CA ILE A 84 3.94 13.33 14.47
C ILE A 84 3.07 12.86 13.30
N LEU A 85 2.80 13.75 12.33
CA LEU A 85 2.00 13.43 11.15
C LEU A 85 2.63 12.29 10.33
N ASN A 86 3.94 12.35 10.10
CA ASN A 86 4.66 11.36 9.31
C ASN A 86 4.78 10.02 10.05
N ALA A 87 4.96 10.08 11.37
CA ALA A 87 4.94 8.89 12.22
C ALA A 87 3.57 8.20 12.14
N ALA A 88 2.49 8.96 12.37
CA ALA A 88 1.13 8.46 12.31
C ALA A 88 0.82 7.85 10.93
N LEU A 89 1.21 8.53 9.84
CA LEU A 89 0.97 8.05 8.48
C LEU A 89 1.74 6.77 8.17
N ALA A 90 3.02 6.69 8.56
CA ALA A 90 3.82 5.47 8.40
C ALA A 90 3.23 4.29 9.22
N THR A 91 2.83 4.53 10.47
CA THR A 91 2.18 3.52 11.32
C THR A 91 0.87 3.05 10.69
N THR A 92 0.02 3.95 10.23
CA THR A 92 -1.26 3.59 9.57
C THR A 92 -1.01 2.75 8.32
N LEU A 93 -0.06 3.11 7.47
CA LEU A 93 0.27 2.32 6.27
C LEU A 93 0.77 0.92 6.60
N ILE A 94 1.57 0.76 7.66
CA ILE A 94 2.05 -0.56 8.11
C ILE A 94 0.90 -1.39 8.68
N VAL A 95 0.02 -0.79 9.50
CA VAL A 95 -1.14 -1.51 10.05
C VAL A 95 -2.06 -1.98 8.93
N LEU A 96 -2.34 -1.12 7.94
CA LEU A 96 -3.14 -1.49 6.76
C LEU A 96 -2.47 -2.61 5.96
N PHE A 97 -1.15 -2.54 5.74
CA PHE A 97 -0.41 -3.62 5.10
C PHE A 97 -0.59 -4.95 5.83
N VAL A 98 -0.40 -4.98 7.15
CA VAL A 98 -0.50 -6.22 7.94
C VAL A 98 -1.90 -6.82 7.86
N VAL A 99 -2.95 -6.00 8.08
CA VAL A 99 -4.34 -6.46 8.05
C VAL A 99 -4.74 -7.01 6.69
N MET A 100 -4.40 -6.29 5.62
CA MET A 100 -4.75 -6.71 4.26
C MET A 100 -3.89 -7.89 3.78
N PHE A 101 -2.62 -7.98 4.21
CA PHE A 101 -1.73 -9.11 3.89
C PHE A 101 -2.21 -10.39 4.57
N SER A 102 -2.65 -10.31 5.84
CA SER A 102 -3.25 -11.47 6.51
C SER A 102 -4.54 -11.92 5.85
N ALA A 103 -5.41 -10.97 5.46
CA ALA A 103 -6.66 -11.30 4.77
C ALA A 103 -6.40 -11.99 3.43
N LEU A 104 -5.47 -11.48 2.62
CA LEU A 104 -5.08 -12.08 1.34
C LEU A 104 -4.43 -13.47 1.55
N GLY A 105 -3.61 -13.61 2.59
CA GLY A 105 -2.96 -14.87 2.93
C GLY A 105 -3.94 -15.97 3.33
N GLU A 106 -5.00 -15.63 4.07
CA GLU A 106 -6.07 -16.58 4.42
C GLU A 106 -6.83 -17.08 3.19
N GLU A 107 -7.11 -16.19 2.23
CA GLU A 107 -7.81 -16.54 0.99
C GLU A 107 -6.96 -17.48 0.13
N ILE A 108 -5.68 -17.15 -0.09
CA ILE A 108 -4.73 -18.02 -0.80
C ILE A 108 -4.62 -19.38 -0.10
N TYR A 109 -4.49 -19.40 1.22
CA TYR A 109 -4.35 -20.66 1.97
C TYR A 109 -5.61 -21.53 1.88
N ARG A 110 -6.80 -20.94 1.97
CA ARG A 110 -8.07 -21.67 1.84
C ARG A 110 -8.25 -22.27 0.44
N CYS A 111 -7.88 -21.52 -0.59
CA CYS A 111 -8.16 -21.91 -1.97
C CYS A 111 -7.07 -22.79 -2.57
N GLU A 112 -5.79 -22.47 -2.37
CA GLU A 112 -4.68 -23.20 -2.97
C GLU A 112 -4.20 -24.38 -2.12
N VAL A 113 -4.24 -24.28 -0.78
CA VAL A 113 -3.73 -25.33 0.11
C VAL A 113 -4.85 -26.26 0.55
N LEU A 114 -5.96 -25.71 1.06
CA LEU A 114 -7.07 -26.50 1.62
C LEU A 114 -8.08 -27.00 0.58
N HIS A 115 -8.01 -26.55 -0.68
CA HIS A 115 -8.91 -26.95 -1.78
C HIS A 115 -10.40 -26.88 -1.39
N ILE A 116 -10.80 -25.82 -0.67
CA ILE A 116 -12.20 -25.62 -0.28
C ILE A 116 -13.01 -25.25 -1.54
N PRO A 117 -14.14 -25.93 -1.83
CA PRO A 117 -15.00 -25.56 -2.96
C PRO A 117 -15.69 -24.19 -2.74
N ASN A 118 -15.93 -23.45 -3.83
CA ASN A 118 -16.45 -22.07 -3.88
C ASN A 118 -15.48 -20.97 -3.41
N CYS A 119 -14.23 -21.03 -3.89
CA CYS A 119 -13.38 -19.85 -3.97
C CYS A 119 -13.66 -19.14 -5.29
N ASP A 120 -14.74 -18.34 -5.33
CA ASP A 120 -15.17 -17.54 -6.48
C ASP A 120 -15.01 -16.04 -6.19
#